data_AF-A0A9P4N2T2-F1
#
_entry.id   AF-A0A9P4N2T2-F1
#
_cell.length_a   1.000
_cell.length_b   1.000
_cell.length_c   1.000
_cell.angle_alpha   90.00
_cell.angle_beta   90.00
_cell.angle_gamma   90.00
#
_symmetry.space_group_name_H-M   'P 1'
#
loop_
_entity.id
_entity.type
_entity.pdbx_description
1 polymer ?
#
loop_
_entity_poly.entity_id
_entity_poly.type
_entity_poly.pdbx_seq_one_letter_code
_entity_poly.pdbx_strand_id
1 'polypeptide(L)'
;MNTNDIVQRNKIWDPDDDEFDRWPIPDVPISTRQPARDAQKTDTHHSANSAVMTYRKFSGSYNPSLLDRVGNDEDSKDERATIEELRDPNWSDHLGADLHDNLMKVYFAKCQQLPTELPARYMHVVDYTAYLCSESAVSAHLRPRLADGVATVLFNTSSKCLDSFIDPKVKVFEWRRNVHHLANESLSAVIRRVGNEVLTGTYRNHGFQYLWSHYIKSAIDFTGKWGEVYAATSRGTTPVSLAGPIWDDFTATDGTATEDPTNPKFALFVGRELAVMLLRGGYWDYDWEAGMTVEWEADGRVLQGTMKGRHNERASG
;
A
#
# COMPACT_ATOMS: atom_id res chain seq x y z
N MET A 1 40.98 19.84 -62.52
CA MET A 1 40.66 18.51 -61.96
C MET A 1 40.50 18.71 -60.47
N ASN A 2 39.27 18.86 -59.99
CA ASN A 2 38.94 19.15 -58.60
C ASN A 2 38.48 17.88 -57.91
N THR A 3 39.21 17.50 -56.86
CA THR A 3 38.77 16.63 -55.77
C THR A 3 38.10 17.48 -54.70
N ASN A 4 36.89 17.13 -54.28
CA ASN A 4 36.36 17.35 -52.92
C ASN A 4 35.01 16.63 -52.78
N ASP A 5 35.06 15.38 -52.33
CA ASP A 5 33.92 14.68 -51.73
C ASP A 5 33.61 15.31 -50.37
N ILE A 6 32.46 15.97 -50.26
CA ILE A 6 31.89 16.37 -48.96
C ILE A 6 30.91 15.27 -48.56
N VAL A 7 31.35 14.40 -47.65
CA VAL A 7 30.47 13.54 -46.87
C VAL A 7 29.69 14.44 -45.91
N GLN A 8 28.43 14.72 -46.26
CA GLN A 8 27.48 15.32 -45.32
C GLN A 8 27.16 14.31 -44.22
N ARG A 9 27.57 14.63 -42.99
CA ARG A 9 27.14 13.92 -41.78
C ARG A 9 25.69 14.29 -41.50
N ASN A 10 24.76 13.37 -41.77
CA ASN A 10 23.39 13.47 -41.25
C ASN A 10 23.44 13.44 -39.72
N LYS A 11 22.93 14.51 -39.09
CA LYS A 11 22.71 14.58 -37.66
C LYS A 11 21.56 13.63 -37.33
N ILE A 12 21.78 12.72 -36.40
CA ILE A 12 20.85 11.67 -35.98
C ILE A 12 19.55 12.20 -35.31
N TRP A 13 19.37 13.53 -35.27
CA TRP A 13 18.32 14.24 -34.55
C TRP A 13 17.66 15.36 -35.37
N ASP A 14 17.92 15.46 -36.67
CA ASP A 14 17.05 16.27 -37.54
C ASP A 14 15.96 15.33 -38.07
N PRO A 15 14.70 15.44 -37.62
CA PRO A 15 13.60 14.67 -38.19
C PRO A 15 13.40 15.11 -39.63
N ASP A 16 13.39 14.15 -40.56
CA ASP A 16 13.08 14.42 -41.97
C ASP A 16 11.60 14.87 -42.05
N ASP A 17 11.34 16.00 -42.73
CA ASP A 17 10.01 16.62 -42.86
C ASP A 17 8.95 15.69 -43.49
N ASP A 18 9.36 14.55 -44.06
CA ASP A 18 8.49 13.56 -44.72
C ASP A 18 7.94 12.47 -43.76
N GLU A 19 8.31 12.47 -42.47
CA GLU A 19 7.87 11.43 -41.51
C GLU A 19 6.43 11.64 -41.00
N PHE A 20 5.90 12.87 -41.07
CA PHE A 20 4.59 13.23 -40.53
C PHE A 20 3.41 13.06 -41.50
N ASP A 21 3.66 12.81 -42.78
CA ASP A 21 2.62 12.60 -43.81
C ASP A 21 1.86 11.26 -43.67
N ARG A 22 2.29 10.40 -42.74
CA ARG A 22 1.67 9.08 -42.48
C ARG A 22 0.76 9.05 -41.25
N TRP A 23 0.48 10.20 -40.64
CA TRP A 23 -0.50 10.24 -39.57
C TRP A 23 -1.91 10.02 -40.13
N PRO A 24 -2.73 9.13 -39.57
CA PRO A 24 -4.08 8.93 -40.06
C PRO A 24 -4.90 10.23 -39.96
N ILE A 25 -5.27 10.77 -41.12
CA ILE A 25 -6.12 11.94 -41.24
C ILE A 25 -7.54 11.52 -40.81
N PRO A 26 -8.15 12.19 -39.82
CA PRO A 26 -9.50 11.90 -39.40
C PRO A 26 -10.44 12.53 -40.42
N ASP A 27 -10.80 11.80 -41.48
CA ASP A 27 -12.08 11.92 -42.22
C ASP A 27 -12.06 11.06 -43.49
N VAL A 28 -12.30 9.76 -43.32
CA VAL A 28 -12.80 8.92 -44.42
C VAL A 28 -13.91 8.02 -43.86
N PRO A 29 -15.16 8.09 -44.36
CA PRO A 29 -16.22 7.19 -43.94
C PRO A 29 -16.00 5.81 -44.60
N ILE A 30 -15.53 4.84 -43.82
CA ILE A 30 -15.33 3.47 -44.30
C ILE A 30 -16.67 2.75 -44.38
N SER A 31 -17.11 2.55 -45.62
CA SER A 31 -18.22 1.71 -46.04
C SER A 31 -17.96 0.23 -45.74
N THR A 32 -18.92 -0.36 -45.02
CA THR A 32 -19.27 -1.78 -44.83
C THR A 32 -18.40 -2.87 -45.48
N ARG A 33 -17.77 -3.69 -44.63
CA ARG A 33 -17.58 -5.14 -44.84
C ARG A 33 -17.84 -5.89 -43.53
N GLN A 34 -18.93 -6.66 -43.50
CA GLN A 34 -19.09 -7.82 -42.61
C GLN A 34 -18.10 -8.91 -43.07
N PRO A 35 -17.51 -9.72 -42.17
CA PRO A 35 -18.27 -10.88 -41.67
C PRO A 35 -17.92 -11.38 -40.25
N ALA A 36 -18.69 -12.41 -39.89
CA ALA A 36 -18.45 -13.48 -38.92
C ALA A 36 -18.98 -13.28 -37.49
N ARG A 37 -19.86 -14.22 -37.15
CA ARG A 37 -20.53 -14.46 -35.88
C ARG A 37 -19.55 -15.00 -34.84
N ASP A 38 -20.00 -14.89 -33.58
CA ASP A 38 -19.56 -15.60 -32.39
C ASP A 38 -18.41 -14.97 -31.58
N ALA A 39 -18.77 -14.08 -30.66
CA ALA A 39 -18.49 -14.23 -29.22
C ALA A 39 -19.09 -13.04 -28.46
N GLN A 40 -20.16 -13.28 -27.69
CA GLN A 40 -20.61 -12.36 -26.66
C GLN A 40 -19.48 -12.20 -25.63
N LYS A 41 -18.78 -11.07 -25.66
CA LYS A 41 -18.08 -10.53 -24.49
C LYS A 41 -18.77 -9.23 -24.11
N THR A 42 -19.36 -9.25 -22.92
CA THR A 42 -19.93 -8.09 -22.26
C THR A 42 -18.81 -7.13 -21.88
N ASP A 43 -18.59 -6.13 -22.71
CA ASP A 43 -17.78 -4.96 -22.36
C ASP A 43 -18.48 -4.21 -21.23
N THR A 44 -17.88 -4.30 -20.04
CA THR A 44 -18.20 -3.41 -18.93
C THR A 44 -16.98 -2.52 -18.71
N HIS A 45 -16.97 -1.36 -19.34
CA HIS A 45 -16.05 -0.28 -19.02
C HIS A 45 -16.29 0.13 -17.56
N HIS A 46 -15.46 -0.36 -16.64
CA HIS A 46 -15.46 0.11 -15.26
C HIS A 46 -14.74 1.46 -15.16
N SER A 47 -15.56 2.49 -15.12
CA SER A 47 -15.25 3.85 -14.69
C SER A 47 -14.44 3.86 -13.39
N ALA A 48 -13.32 4.58 -13.44
CA ALA A 48 -12.41 4.84 -12.34
C ALA A 48 -13.08 5.73 -11.28
N ASN A 49 -13.57 5.12 -10.19
CA ASN A 49 -14.15 5.85 -9.08
C ASN A 49 -13.50 5.45 -7.74
N SER A 50 -12.87 6.46 -7.11
CA SER A 50 -12.46 6.59 -5.70
C SER A 50 -11.85 5.35 -5.02
N ALA A 51 -10.53 5.40 -4.77
CA ALA A 51 -9.79 4.36 -4.05
C ALA A 51 -10.28 4.13 -2.61
N VAL A 52 -10.88 5.16 -1.97
CA VAL A 52 -11.50 5.04 -0.64
C VAL A 52 -12.85 4.33 -0.72
N MET A 53 -13.60 4.50 -1.82
CA MET A 53 -14.88 3.78 -2.06
C MET A 53 -14.69 2.35 -2.58
N THR A 54 -13.60 2.04 -3.29
CA THR A 54 -13.41 0.69 -3.85
C THR A 54 -13.06 -0.34 -2.77
N TYR A 55 -12.47 0.07 -1.64
CA TYR A 55 -12.22 -0.85 -0.51
C TYR A 55 -13.45 -1.12 0.36
N ARG A 56 -14.50 -0.29 0.29
CA ARG A 56 -15.82 -0.64 0.85
C ARG A 56 -16.43 -1.88 0.18
N LYS A 57 -15.92 -2.30 -0.99
CA LYS A 57 -16.28 -3.55 -1.66
C LYS A 57 -15.31 -4.72 -1.37
N PHE A 58 -14.19 -4.45 -0.71
CA PHE A 58 -13.18 -5.46 -0.30
C PHE A 58 -13.16 -5.71 1.22
N SER A 59 -14.06 -5.10 1.99
CA SER A 59 -14.64 -5.82 3.14
C SER A 59 -15.22 -7.10 2.55
N GLY A 60 -14.61 -8.24 2.87
CA GLY A 60 -14.77 -9.49 2.13
C GLY A 60 -16.19 -9.74 1.66
N SER A 61 -16.35 -10.34 0.47
CA SER A 61 -17.59 -10.96 0.04
C SER A 61 -17.98 -12.02 1.05
N TYR A 62 -18.57 -11.57 2.16
CA TYR A 62 -19.18 -12.40 3.16
C TYR A 62 -20.43 -12.94 2.50
N ASN A 63 -20.47 -14.25 2.30
CA ASN A 63 -21.69 -14.90 1.89
C ASN A 63 -22.73 -14.63 2.99
N PRO A 64 -23.83 -13.91 2.72
CA PRO A 64 -24.84 -13.61 3.75
C PRO A 64 -25.46 -14.89 4.34
N SER A 65 -25.27 -16.04 3.68
CA SER A 65 -25.86 -17.33 4.03
C SER A 65 -25.33 -17.98 5.31
N LEU A 66 -24.34 -17.38 5.99
CA LEU A 66 -23.86 -17.88 7.29
C LEU A 66 -24.54 -17.20 8.50
N LEU A 67 -25.31 -16.13 8.27
CA LEU A 67 -26.08 -15.45 9.32
C LEU A 67 -27.51 -16.00 9.50
N ASP A 68 -27.96 -16.92 8.64
CA ASP A 68 -29.30 -17.51 8.66
C ASP A 68 -29.44 -18.77 9.53
N ARG A 69 -28.36 -19.21 10.19
CA ARG A 69 -28.50 -20.15 11.32
C ARG A 69 -28.79 -19.37 12.59
N VAL A 70 -30.05 -18.95 12.73
CA VAL A 70 -30.59 -18.33 13.94
C VAL A 70 -30.70 -19.40 15.04
N GLY A 71 -29.55 -19.71 15.65
CA GLY A 71 -29.50 -20.11 17.05
C GLY A 71 -29.74 -18.86 17.88
N ASN A 72 -30.68 -18.94 18.82
CA ASN A 72 -31.14 -17.81 19.63
C ASN A 72 -30.18 -17.58 20.82
N ASP A 73 -28.87 -17.58 20.54
CA ASP A 73 -27.82 -17.60 21.56
C ASP A 73 -27.31 -16.18 21.80
N GLU A 74 -27.28 -15.76 23.06
CA GLU A 74 -26.80 -14.43 23.49
C GLU A 74 -25.36 -14.15 23.00
N ASP A 75 -24.52 -15.19 22.94
CA ASP A 75 -23.16 -15.13 22.41
C ASP A 75 -23.10 -14.61 20.95
N SER A 76 -24.10 -14.95 20.12
CA SER A 76 -24.16 -14.46 18.73
C SER A 76 -24.54 -12.98 18.66
N LYS A 77 -25.27 -12.46 19.65
CA LYS A 77 -25.63 -11.04 19.71
C LYS A 77 -24.44 -10.19 20.14
N ASP A 78 -23.68 -10.66 21.12
CA ASP A 78 -22.48 -9.98 21.60
C ASP A 78 -21.39 -9.93 20.53
N GLU A 79 -21.21 -11.04 19.78
CA GLU A 79 -20.31 -11.07 18.62
C GLU A 79 -20.73 -10.06 17.55
N ARG A 80 -22.02 -10.00 17.20
CA ARG A 80 -22.54 -9.05 16.21
C ARG A 80 -22.36 -7.59 16.66
N ALA A 81 -22.61 -7.29 17.92
CA ALA A 81 -22.40 -5.95 18.48
C ALA A 81 -20.92 -5.55 18.42
N THR A 82 -20.02 -6.48 18.79
CA THR A 82 -18.57 -6.29 18.69
C THR A 82 -18.15 -5.99 17.26
N ILE A 83 -18.66 -6.76 16.28
CA ILE A 83 -18.35 -6.56 14.86
C ILE A 83 -18.85 -5.20 14.37
N GLU A 84 -20.03 -4.76 14.81
CA GLU A 84 -20.59 -3.47 14.40
C GLU A 84 -19.75 -2.30 14.94
N GLU A 85 -19.29 -2.38 16.19
CA GLU A 85 -18.36 -1.41 16.78
C GLU A 85 -17.04 -1.36 16.00
N LEU A 86 -16.46 -2.53 15.66
CA LEU A 86 -15.21 -2.62 14.89
C LEU A 86 -15.33 -2.09 13.45
N ARG A 87 -16.55 -2.01 12.90
CA ARG A 87 -16.79 -1.53 11.53
C ARG A 87 -16.96 -0.02 11.46
N ASP A 88 -17.38 0.61 12.56
CA ASP A 88 -17.68 2.03 12.59
C ASP A 88 -16.44 2.84 13.03
N PRO A 89 -15.82 3.62 12.12
CA PRO A 89 -14.62 4.41 12.44
C PRO A 89 -14.84 5.43 13.56
N ASN A 90 -16.09 5.79 13.86
CA ASN A 90 -16.39 6.75 14.93
C ASN A 90 -16.05 6.22 16.32
N TRP A 91 -15.99 4.90 16.50
CA TRP A 91 -15.63 4.25 17.76
C TRP A 91 -14.12 4.14 17.99
N SER A 92 -13.31 4.45 16.99
CA SER A 92 -11.86 4.49 17.14
C SER A 92 -11.40 5.70 17.97
N ASP A 93 -10.50 5.44 18.91
CA ASP A 93 -9.84 6.46 19.72
C ASP A 93 -8.41 6.70 19.22
N HIS A 94 -8.15 7.89 18.69
CA HIS A 94 -6.84 8.27 18.17
C HIS A 94 -5.84 8.63 19.27
N LEU A 95 -6.29 8.95 20.48
CA LEU A 95 -5.42 9.34 21.59
C LEU A 95 -5.15 8.18 22.55
N GLY A 96 -6.17 7.35 22.78
CA GLY A 96 -6.14 6.22 23.71
C GLY A 96 -6.16 4.85 23.03
N ALA A 97 -6.61 3.84 23.79
CA ALA A 97 -6.83 2.49 23.31
C ALA A 97 -8.31 2.28 22.98
N ASP A 98 -8.60 1.63 21.87
CA ASP A 98 -9.96 1.26 21.45
C ASP A 98 -10.17 -0.26 21.42
N LEU A 99 -11.34 -0.70 20.96
CA LEU A 99 -11.69 -2.11 20.87
C LEU A 99 -10.74 -2.89 19.95
N HIS A 100 -10.28 -2.29 18.83
CA HIS A 100 -9.28 -2.93 17.98
C HIS A 100 -7.99 -3.17 18.76
N ASP A 101 -7.50 -2.16 19.48
CA ASP A 101 -6.23 -2.27 20.23
C ASP A 101 -6.29 -3.32 21.33
N ASN A 102 -7.42 -3.43 22.02
CA ASN A 102 -7.59 -4.40 23.09
C ASN A 102 -7.62 -5.83 22.57
N LEU A 103 -8.35 -6.07 21.47
CA LEU A 103 -8.47 -7.40 20.88
C LEU A 103 -7.21 -7.80 20.10
N MET A 104 -6.46 -6.86 19.54
CA MET A 104 -5.22 -7.16 18.80
C MET A 104 -4.09 -7.73 19.67
N LYS A 105 -4.11 -7.48 20.99
CA LYS A 105 -3.05 -7.94 21.92
C LYS A 105 -2.79 -9.44 21.88
N VAL A 106 -3.82 -10.25 21.60
CA VAL A 106 -3.70 -11.71 21.53
C VAL A 106 -2.83 -12.18 20.35
N TYR A 107 -2.63 -11.30 19.36
CA TYR A 107 -1.83 -11.56 18.17
C TYR A 107 -0.44 -10.94 18.22
N PHE A 108 -0.03 -10.32 19.33
CA PHE A 108 1.31 -9.73 19.42
C PHE A 108 2.37 -10.82 19.67
N ALA A 109 3.34 -10.86 18.77
CA ALA A 109 4.49 -11.74 18.85
C ALA A 109 5.56 -11.16 19.78
N LYS A 110 6.26 -12.02 20.50
CA LYS A 110 7.38 -11.60 21.34
C LYS A 110 8.53 -11.10 20.47
N CYS A 111 8.97 -9.89 20.74
CA CYS A 111 10.11 -9.24 20.11
C CYS A 111 10.99 -8.61 21.20
N GLN A 112 12.30 -8.84 21.17
CA GLN A 112 13.19 -8.30 22.20
C GLN A 112 13.24 -6.76 22.17
N GLN A 113 13.15 -6.18 20.97
CA GLN A 113 13.20 -4.75 20.73
C GLN A 113 11.88 -4.05 21.05
N LEU A 114 10.76 -4.76 20.96
CA LEU A 114 9.40 -4.22 21.08
C LEU A 114 8.58 -5.10 22.03
N PRO A 115 8.56 -4.78 23.34
CA PRO A 115 7.78 -5.52 24.33
C PRO A 115 6.29 -5.51 24.03
N THR A 116 5.62 -6.63 24.27
CA THR A 116 4.19 -6.81 23.98
C THR A 116 3.26 -6.11 24.99
N GLU A 117 3.81 -5.70 26.13
CA GLU A 117 3.09 -5.07 27.24
C GLU A 117 2.94 -3.56 27.08
N LEU A 118 3.57 -2.98 26.06
CA LEU A 118 3.42 -1.55 25.77
C LEU A 118 1.95 -1.23 25.44
N PRO A 119 1.48 -0.03 25.81
CA PRO A 119 0.09 0.33 25.56
C PRO A 119 -0.15 0.57 24.06
N ALA A 120 -1.42 0.81 23.70
CA ALA A 120 -1.78 1.22 22.35
C ALA A 120 -0.91 2.38 21.86
N ARG A 121 -0.73 2.46 20.53
CA ARG A 121 0.09 3.45 19.81
C ARG A 121 1.61 3.22 19.88
N TYR A 122 2.09 2.28 20.67
CA TYR A 122 3.45 1.76 20.50
C TYR A 122 3.50 0.77 19.35
N MET A 123 4.69 0.55 18.80
CA MET A 123 4.92 -0.49 17.81
C MET A 123 4.90 -1.87 18.47
N HIS A 124 4.10 -2.79 17.92
CA HIS A 124 4.14 -4.20 18.26
C HIS A 124 4.36 -5.03 17.00
N VAL A 125 5.08 -6.15 17.13
CA VAL A 125 5.15 -7.14 16.04
C VAL A 125 3.91 -8.01 16.13
N VAL A 126 3.16 -8.12 15.04
CA VAL A 126 1.98 -8.98 14.93
C VAL A 126 2.42 -10.36 14.41
N ASP A 127 1.98 -11.42 15.08
CA ASP A 127 1.95 -12.76 14.50
C ASP A 127 0.90 -12.77 13.38
N TYR A 128 1.34 -12.37 12.19
CA TYR A 128 0.45 -12.18 11.04
C TYR A 128 -0.19 -13.49 10.61
N THR A 129 0.45 -14.64 10.82
CA THR A 129 -0.12 -15.95 10.49
C THR A 129 -1.27 -16.26 11.44
N ALA A 130 -1.06 -16.15 12.75
CA ALA A 130 -2.13 -16.37 13.74
C ALA A 130 -3.29 -15.38 13.55
N TYR A 131 -2.98 -14.12 13.24
CA TYR A 131 -3.98 -13.08 12.98
C TYR A 131 -4.80 -13.34 11.71
N LEU A 132 -4.15 -13.60 10.57
CA LEU A 132 -4.83 -13.74 9.29
C LEU A 132 -5.51 -15.10 9.08
N CYS A 133 -5.03 -16.16 9.75
CA CYS A 133 -5.63 -17.49 9.71
C CYS A 133 -6.64 -17.75 10.83
N SER A 134 -7.00 -16.74 11.62
CA SER A 134 -8.00 -16.89 12.69
C SER A 134 -9.39 -17.17 12.11
N GLU A 135 -10.09 -18.17 12.66
CA GLU A 135 -11.45 -18.54 12.26
C GLU A 135 -12.54 -17.64 12.88
N SER A 136 -12.18 -16.78 13.84
CA SER A 136 -13.12 -15.88 14.51
C SER A 136 -13.65 -14.80 13.55
N ALA A 137 -14.97 -14.62 13.49
CA ALA A 137 -15.56 -13.59 12.65
C ALA A 137 -15.23 -12.17 13.16
N VAL A 138 -15.01 -12.01 14.48
CA VAL A 138 -14.47 -10.77 15.07
C VAL A 138 -13.10 -10.46 14.49
N SER A 139 -12.21 -11.46 14.41
CA SER A 139 -10.83 -11.28 13.94
C SER A 139 -10.74 -10.83 12.48
N ALA A 140 -11.70 -11.21 11.64
CA ALA A 140 -11.80 -10.71 10.27
C ALA A 140 -12.04 -9.19 10.18
N HIS A 141 -12.61 -8.60 11.24
CA HIS A 141 -12.90 -7.17 11.37
C HIS A 141 -11.88 -6.41 12.21
N LEU A 142 -11.01 -7.11 12.94
CA LEU A 142 -9.91 -6.49 13.64
C LEU A 142 -8.94 -5.83 12.66
N ARG A 143 -8.34 -4.73 13.11
CA ARG A 143 -7.42 -3.90 12.35
C ARG A 143 -6.30 -3.43 13.27
N PRO A 144 -5.03 -3.86 13.10
CA PRO A 144 -3.91 -3.31 13.85
C PRO A 144 -3.68 -1.83 13.51
N ARG A 145 -2.95 -1.11 14.37
CA ARG A 145 -2.52 0.26 14.03
C ARG A 145 -1.43 0.22 12.97
N LEU A 146 -1.22 1.36 12.29
CA LEU A 146 -0.16 1.48 11.28
C LEU A 146 1.22 1.19 11.88
N ALA A 147 1.47 1.63 13.11
CA ALA A 147 2.69 1.33 13.85
C ALA A 147 2.98 -0.18 13.94
N ASP A 148 1.97 -0.98 14.25
CA ASP A 148 2.11 -2.44 14.36
C ASP A 148 2.35 -3.08 12.98
N GLY A 149 1.63 -2.61 11.96
CA GLY A 149 1.83 -3.03 10.57
C GLY A 149 3.25 -2.75 10.08
N VAL A 150 3.75 -1.53 10.33
CA VAL A 150 5.13 -1.13 10.00
C VAL A 150 6.14 -1.99 10.74
N ALA A 151 6.02 -2.14 12.06
CA ALA A 151 6.94 -2.94 12.85
C ALA A 151 7.01 -4.39 12.36
N THR A 152 5.87 -4.97 12.02
CA THR A 152 5.78 -6.34 11.49
C THR A 152 6.45 -6.48 10.13
N VAL A 153 6.26 -5.52 9.21
CA VAL A 153 6.95 -5.52 7.90
C VAL A 153 8.46 -5.45 8.07
N LEU A 154 8.94 -4.51 8.90
CA LEU A 154 10.36 -4.30 9.10
C LEU A 154 11.01 -5.52 9.78
N PHE A 155 10.37 -6.07 10.82
CA PHE A 155 10.82 -7.26 11.52
C PHE A 155 10.95 -8.47 10.58
N ASN A 156 9.93 -8.73 9.77
CA ASN A 156 9.94 -9.85 8.84
C ASN A 156 10.87 -9.62 7.64
N THR A 157 11.18 -8.37 7.29
CA THR A 157 12.22 -8.06 6.29
C THR A 157 13.60 -8.47 6.81
N SER A 158 13.95 -8.04 8.03
CA SER A 158 15.17 -8.42 8.74
C SER A 158 15.14 -7.83 10.16
N SER A 159 15.67 -8.54 11.17
CA SER A 159 15.87 -7.94 12.50
C SER A 159 16.66 -6.63 12.43
N LYS A 160 17.69 -6.57 11.58
CA LYS A 160 18.51 -5.35 11.38
C LYS A 160 17.74 -4.19 10.76
N CYS A 161 16.70 -4.48 9.98
CA CYS A 161 15.84 -3.49 9.35
C CYS A 161 15.03 -2.77 10.43
N LEU A 162 14.39 -3.54 11.33
CA LEU A 162 13.70 -2.97 12.49
C LEU A 162 14.67 -2.21 13.42
N ASP A 163 15.84 -2.78 13.72
CA ASP A 163 16.86 -2.14 14.57
C ASP A 163 17.28 -0.77 14.00
N SER A 164 17.48 -0.69 12.68
CA SER A 164 17.84 0.57 12.01
C SER A 164 16.71 1.59 12.05
N PHE A 165 15.47 1.13 11.95
CA PHE A 165 14.31 2.01 12.02
C PHE A 165 14.14 2.63 13.41
N ILE A 166 14.27 1.84 14.48
CA ILE A 166 14.07 2.31 15.86
C ILE A 166 15.29 3.05 16.43
N ASP A 167 16.47 2.94 15.83
CA ASP A 167 17.67 3.63 16.28
C ASP A 167 17.52 5.16 16.11
N PRO A 168 17.48 5.95 17.21
CA PRO A 168 17.36 7.39 17.14
C PRO A 168 18.57 8.07 16.49
N LYS A 169 19.70 7.38 16.33
CA LYS A 169 20.88 7.90 15.63
C LYS A 169 20.73 7.91 14.12
N VAL A 170 19.86 7.04 13.59
CA VAL A 170 19.52 7.04 12.16
C VAL A 170 18.63 8.24 11.88
N LYS A 171 19.11 9.17 11.06
CA LYS A 171 18.41 10.42 10.75
C LYS A 171 17.35 10.21 9.69
N VAL A 172 17.70 9.45 8.66
CA VAL A 172 16.81 9.06 7.56
C VAL A 172 16.86 7.55 7.42
N PHE A 173 15.70 6.95 7.56
CA PHE A 173 15.47 5.54 7.26
C PHE A 173 14.47 5.45 6.11
N GLU A 174 14.70 4.56 5.16
CA GLU A 174 13.73 4.29 4.10
C GLU A 174 13.73 2.82 3.71
N TRP A 175 12.64 2.13 3.98
CA TRP A 175 12.37 0.80 3.46
C TRP A 175 11.50 0.92 2.21
N ARG A 176 11.84 0.15 1.17
CA ARG A 176 11.12 0.11 -0.11
C ARG A 176 10.84 -1.31 -0.53
N ARG A 177 9.62 -1.53 -1.03
CA ARG A 177 9.29 -2.63 -1.92
C ARG A 177 9.03 -2.06 -3.30
N ASN A 178 9.86 -2.42 -4.27
CA ASN A 178 9.66 -2.03 -5.66
C ASN A 178 9.05 -3.19 -6.45
N VAL A 179 8.10 -2.87 -7.33
CA VAL A 179 7.49 -3.81 -8.27
C VAL A 179 7.81 -3.33 -9.67
N HIS A 180 8.62 -4.09 -10.42
CA HIS A 180 9.04 -3.71 -11.77
C HIS A 180 8.04 -4.12 -12.86
N HIS A 181 7.26 -5.19 -12.65
CA HIS A 181 6.27 -5.65 -13.63
C HIS A 181 4.85 -5.16 -13.26
N LEU A 182 4.37 -4.15 -13.98
CA LEU A 182 3.06 -3.51 -13.76
C LEU A 182 1.85 -4.42 -14.04
N ALA A 183 2.05 -5.61 -14.63
CA ALA A 183 0.98 -6.49 -15.11
C ALA A 183 0.17 -7.15 -13.99
N ASN A 184 0.72 -7.32 -12.78
CA ASN A 184 0.13 -8.19 -11.75
C ASN A 184 -0.61 -7.44 -10.64
N GLU A 185 -1.16 -6.24 -10.93
CA GLU A 185 -1.84 -5.35 -9.96
C GLU A 185 -1.04 -5.00 -8.70
N SER A 186 0.22 -5.44 -8.64
CA SER A 186 1.06 -5.38 -7.45
C SER A 186 1.52 -3.96 -7.21
N LEU A 187 1.39 -3.51 -5.96
CA LEU A 187 1.78 -2.17 -5.55
C LEU A 187 3.18 -2.18 -4.96
N SER A 188 3.94 -1.15 -5.30
CA SER A 188 5.13 -0.79 -4.55
C SER A 188 4.72 -0.20 -3.19
N ALA A 189 5.63 -0.21 -2.23
CA ALA A 189 5.40 0.38 -0.92
C ALA A 189 6.66 1.04 -0.37
N VAL A 190 6.46 2.02 0.50
CA VAL A 190 7.53 2.70 1.21
C VAL A 190 7.16 2.89 2.68
N ILE A 191 8.17 2.76 3.53
CA ILE A 191 8.15 3.18 4.93
C ILE A 191 9.38 4.07 5.12
N ARG A 192 9.18 5.38 5.17
CA ARG A 192 10.24 6.38 5.31
C ARG A 192 10.11 7.07 6.66
N ARG A 193 11.17 7.09 7.46
CA ARG A 193 11.28 7.90 8.69
C ARG A 193 12.33 8.99 8.50
N VAL A 194 11.95 10.23 8.78
CA VAL A 194 12.87 11.38 8.85
C VAL A 194 12.71 11.99 10.24
N GLY A 195 13.72 11.84 11.09
CA GLY A 195 13.60 12.21 12.50
C GLY A 195 12.46 11.45 13.18
N ASN A 196 11.41 12.17 13.59
CA ASN A 196 10.22 11.61 14.23
C ASN A 196 8.98 11.55 13.31
N GLU A 197 9.11 11.94 12.05
CA GLU A 197 8.04 11.84 11.07
C GLU A 197 8.17 10.55 10.26
N VAL A 198 7.05 9.88 10.04
CA VAL A 198 6.98 8.63 9.27
C VAL A 198 5.99 8.79 8.13
N LEU A 199 6.45 8.62 6.90
CA LEU A 199 5.62 8.45 5.72
C LEU A 199 5.48 6.96 5.42
N THR A 200 4.25 6.46 5.33
CA THR A 200 3.97 5.09 4.87
C THR A 200 2.92 5.13 3.78
N GLY A 201 3.11 4.34 2.74
CA GLY A 201 2.14 4.29 1.66
C GLY A 201 2.42 3.22 0.63
N THR A 202 1.44 3.04 -0.25
CA THR A 202 1.49 2.13 -1.40
C THR A 202 1.26 2.91 -2.68
N TYR A 203 1.99 2.57 -3.73
CA TYR A 203 1.98 3.33 -4.97
C TYR A 203 2.32 2.47 -6.19
N ARG A 204 2.03 3.01 -7.36
CA ARG A 204 2.57 2.54 -8.63
C ARG A 204 3.70 3.46 -9.07
N ASN A 205 4.82 2.87 -9.45
CA ASN A 205 5.97 3.61 -9.95
C ASN A 205 5.86 3.77 -11.48
N HIS A 206 5.71 5.00 -11.96
CA HIS A 206 5.68 5.33 -13.40
C HIS A 206 7.03 5.85 -13.92
N GLY A 207 8.09 5.75 -13.14
CA GLY A 207 9.44 6.24 -13.46
C GLY A 207 9.61 7.72 -13.16
N PHE A 208 8.72 8.58 -13.66
CA PHE A 208 8.76 10.03 -13.45
C PHE A 208 7.86 10.52 -12.30
N GLN A 209 6.95 9.66 -11.82
CA GLN A 209 6.08 9.95 -10.68
C GLN A 209 5.62 8.68 -9.99
N TYR A 210 5.28 8.81 -8.71
CA TYR A 210 4.56 7.80 -7.94
C TYR A 210 3.08 8.14 -7.96
N LEU A 211 2.24 7.17 -8.31
CA LEU A 211 0.80 7.27 -8.20
C LEU A 211 0.34 6.52 -6.95
N TRP A 212 -0.05 7.26 -5.92
CA TRP A 212 -0.37 6.73 -4.61
C TRP A 212 -1.77 6.14 -4.54
N SER A 213 -1.84 4.94 -3.96
CA SER A 213 -3.08 4.31 -3.49
C SER A 213 -3.36 4.69 -2.03
N HIS A 214 -2.30 4.72 -1.20
CA HIS A 214 -2.35 5.18 0.19
C HIS A 214 -1.16 6.09 0.45
N TYR A 215 -1.38 7.22 1.12
CA TYR A 215 -0.33 8.14 1.54
C TYR A 215 -0.68 8.65 2.94
N ILE A 216 0.10 8.23 3.93
CA ILE A 216 -0.17 8.48 5.34
C ILE A 216 1.10 9.01 6.00
N LYS A 217 0.97 10.12 6.73
CA LYS A 217 2.03 10.62 7.59
C LYS A 217 1.65 10.39 9.05
N SER A 218 2.61 9.92 9.82
CA SER A 218 2.52 9.74 11.26
C SER A 218 3.66 10.46 11.96
N ALA A 219 3.46 10.83 13.21
CA ALA A 219 4.49 11.38 14.08
C ALA A 219 4.75 10.42 15.25
N ILE A 220 6.02 10.29 15.63
CA ILE A 220 6.47 9.59 16.83
C ILE A 220 6.74 10.65 17.90
N ASP A 221 6.13 10.51 19.08
CA ASP A 221 6.42 11.39 20.20
C ASP A 221 7.70 10.99 20.94
N PHE A 222 8.13 11.81 21.90
CA PHE A 222 9.33 11.55 22.70
C PHE A 222 9.21 10.28 23.57
N THR A 223 8.00 9.75 23.77
CA THR A 223 7.75 8.50 24.50
C THR A 223 7.77 7.29 23.58
N GLY A 224 7.84 7.48 22.25
CA GLY A 224 7.77 6.42 21.25
C GLY A 224 6.36 6.11 20.74
N LYS A 225 5.33 6.85 21.17
CA LYS A 225 3.96 6.65 20.70
C LYS A 225 3.78 7.26 19.32
N TRP A 226 3.06 6.55 18.47
CA TRP A 226 2.68 7.00 17.15
C TRP A 226 1.35 7.76 17.20
N GLY A 227 1.20 8.71 16.30
CA GLY A 227 -0.09 9.31 15.96
C GLY A 227 -0.11 9.63 14.47
N GLU A 228 -1.14 9.16 13.78
CA GLU A 228 -1.41 9.51 12.40
C GLU A 228 -1.81 11.00 12.33
N VAL A 229 -1.05 11.80 11.58
CA VAL A 229 -1.23 13.25 11.47
C VAL A 229 -1.84 13.68 10.13
N TYR A 230 -1.75 12.81 9.12
CA TYR A 230 -2.30 13.05 7.79
C TYR A 230 -2.60 11.73 7.10
N ALA A 231 -3.75 11.65 6.42
CA ALA A 231 -4.03 10.62 5.43
C ALA A 231 -4.66 11.24 4.18
N ALA A 232 -4.13 10.91 3.01
CA ALA A 232 -4.70 11.38 1.75
C ALA A 232 -6.14 10.86 1.58
N THR A 233 -7.05 11.77 1.24
CA THR A 233 -8.49 11.48 1.06
C THR A 233 -8.82 10.99 -0.35
N SER A 234 -7.88 11.13 -1.27
CA SER A 234 -7.93 10.65 -2.65
C SER A 234 -6.58 10.06 -3.07
N ARG A 235 -6.52 9.51 -4.28
CA ARG A 235 -5.22 9.21 -4.91
C ARG A 235 -4.44 10.50 -5.07
N GLY A 236 -3.12 10.40 -5.16
CA GLY A 236 -2.29 11.54 -5.44
C GLY A 236 -1.00 11.14 -6.11
N THR A 237 -0.18 12.13 -6.44
CA THR A 237 1.10 11.93 -7.09
C THR A 237 2.23 12.53 -6.27
N THR A 238 3.40 11.92 -6.38
CA THR A 238 4.67 12.50 -5.97
C THR A 238 5.62 12.46 -7.16
N PRO A 239 6.19 13.57 -7.61
CA PRO A 239 7.13 13.57 -8.71
C PRO A 239 8.45 12.88 -8.31
N VAL A 240 9.11 12.29 -9.31
CA VAL A 240 10.41 11.65 -9.16
C VAL A 240 11.43 12.43 -9.98
N SER A 241 12.45 12.95 -9.30
CA SER A 241 13.60 13.63 -9.90
C SER A 241 14.75 12.65 -10.15
N LEU A 242 15.84 13.14 -10.75
CA LEU A 242 17.09 12.37 -10.87
C LEU A 242 17.68 11.97 -9.50
N ALA A 243 17.38 12.73 -8.44
CA ALA A 243 17.83 12.44 -7.07
C ALA A 243 16.87 11.49 -6.32
N GLY A 244 15.75 11.10 -6.96
CA GLY A 244 14.70 10.29 -6.35
C GLY A 244 13.39 11.06 -6.12
N PRO A 245 12.44 10.44 -5.40
CA PRO A 245 11.12 11.01 -5.15
C PRO A 245 11.20 12.30 -4.31
N ILE A 246 10.43 13.31 -4.71
CA ILE A 246 10.32 14.57 -3.97
C ILE A 246 9.19 14.42 -2.96
N TRP A 247 9.47 13.73 -1.85
CA TRP A 247 8.47 13.29 -0.87
C TRP A 247 7.54 14.38 -0.32
N ASP A 248 8.03 15.62 -0.29
CA ASP A 248 7.29 16.79 0.22
C ASP A 248 6.33 17.39 -0.83
N ASP A 249 6.43 16.99 -2.10
CA ASP A 249 5.64 17.49 -3.22
C ASP A 249 4.50 16.53 -3.57
N PHE A 250 3.75 16.09 -2.55
CA PHE A 250 2.55 15.29 -2.75
C PHE A 250 1.40 16.18 -3.22
N THR A 251 0.81 15.83 -4.37
CA THR A 251 -0.38 16.48 -4.91
C THR A 251 -1.53 15.49 -4.93
N ALA A 252 -2.57 15.76 -4.14
CA ALA A 252 -3.81 15.00 -4.21
C ALA A 252 -4.46 15.21 -5.59
N THR A 253 -4.92 14.14 -6.22
CA THR A 253 -5.77 14.25 -7.41
C THR A 253 -7.11 14.83 -6.96
N ASP A 254 -7.64 15.80 -7.72
CA ASP A 254 -8.92 16.45 -7.45
C ASP A 254 -10.00 15.40 -7.15
N GLY A 255 -10.24 15.21 -5.86
CA GLY A 255 -11.20 14.26 -5.34
C GLY A 255 -12.38 15.04 -4.82
N THR A 256 -13.58 14.51 -5.03
CA THR A 256 -14.80 15.00 -4.37
C THR A 256 -14.85 14.63 -2.88
N ALA A 257 -13.71 14.35 -2.26
CA ALA A 257 -13.65 13.85 -0.90
C ALA A 257 -13.97 14.99 0.07
N THR A 258 -14.97 14.77 0.92
CA THR A 258 -15.46 15.74 1.91
C THR A 258 -14.70 15.68 3.23
N GLU A 259 -13.88 14.66 3.42
CA GLU A 259 -13.11 14.47 4.64
C GLU A 259 -11.89 15.39 4.69
N ASP A 260 -11.57 15.87 5.89
CA ASP A 260 -10.33 16.60 6.14
C ASP A 260 -9.18 15.60 6.27
N PRO A 261 -8.13 15.67 5.43
CA PRO A 261 -7.00 14.73 5.49
C PRO A 261 -6.20 14.82 6.80
N THR A 262 -6.37 15.89 7.59
CA THR A 262 -5.75 16.06 8.91
C THR A 262 -6.65 15.63 10.06
N ASN A 263 -7.87 15.18 9.79
CA ASN A 263 -8.75 14.62 10.82
C ASN A 263 -8.10 13.36 11.41
N PRO A 264 -7.80 13.32 12.71
CA PRO A 264 -7.02 12.24 13.30
C PRO A 264 -7.79 10.91 13.36
N LYS A 265 -9.14 10.93 13.42
CA LYS A 265 -9.94 9.70 13.33
C LYS A 265 -9.91 9.13 11.92
N PHE A 266 -10.03 9.99 10.91
CA PHE A 266 -9.90 9.56 9.51
C PHE A 266 -8.50 9.02 9.24
N ALA A 267 -7.46 9.73 9.69
CA ALA A 267 -6.08 9.30 9.51
C ALA A 267 -5.79 7.96 10.20
N LEU A 268 -6.29 7.76 11.42
CA LEU A 268 -6.22 6.46 12.11
C LEU A 268 -6.93 5.35 11.33
N PHE A 269 -8.14 5.61 10.84
CA PHE A 269 -8.90 4.62 10.05
C PHE A 269 -8.15 4.19 8.79
N VAL A 270 -7.63 5.15 8.02
CA VAL A 270 -6.84 4.84 6.81
C VAL A 270 -5.52 4.15 7.19
N GLY A 271 -4.90 4.53 8.31
CA GLY A 271 -3.71 3.87 8.85
C GLY A 271 -3.95 2.39 9.18
N ARG A 272 -5.09 2.09 9.81
CA ARG A 272 -5.54 0.73 10.13
C ARG A 272 -5.79 -0.11 8.86
N GLU A 273 -6.43 0.47 7.85
CA GLU A 273 -6.64 -0.19 6.56
C GLU A 273 -5.32 -0.49 5.84
N LEU A 274 -4.39 0.47 5.84
CA LEU A 274 -3.05 0.26 5.28
C LEU A 274 -2.28 -0.81 6.05
N ALA A 275 -2.36 -0.85 7.38
CA ALA A 275 -1.72 -1.87 8.19
C ALA A 275 -2.19 -3.28 7.78
N VAL A 276 -3.50 -3.48 7.64
CA VAL A 276 -4.05 -4.76 7.17
C VAL A 276 -3.59 -5.10 5.77
N MET A 277 -3.55 -4.12 4.86
CA MET A 277 -3.04 -4.33 3.51
C MET A 277 -1.57 -4.81 3.52
N LEU A 278 -0.72 -4.17 4.32
CA LEU A 278 0.69 -4.52 4.44
C LEU A 278 0.88 -5.96 4.96
N LEU A 279 0.09 -6.35 5.97
CA LEU A 279 0.14 -7.69 6.55
C LEU A 279 -0.40 -8.75 5.57
N ARG A 280 -1.61 -8.55 5.03
CA ARG A 280 -2.23 -9.50 4.09
C ARG A 280 -1.43 -9.67 2.81
N GLY A 281 -0.83 -8.59 2.32
CA GLY A 281 -0.02 -8.63 1.11
C GLY A 281 1.38 -9.20 1.32
N GLY A 282 1.78 -9.52 2.57
CA GLY A 282 3.11 -10.00 2.91
C GLY A 282 4.19 -9.09 2.33
N TYR A 283 4.14 -7.79 2.64
CA TYR A 283 4.93 -6.78 1.93
C TYR A 283 6.44 -6.88 2.16
N TRP A 284 6.87 -7.63 3.18
CA TRP A 284 8.26 -8.03 3.41
C TRP A 284 8.76 -9.12 2.47
N ASP A 285 7.84 -9.82 1.79
CA ASP A 285 8.15 -10.94 0.92
C ASP A 285 8.09 -10.54 -0.57
N TYR A 286 8.73 -11.34 -1.42
CA TYR A 286 8.91 -11.07 -2.84
C TYR A 286 8.33 -12.17 -3.71
N ASP A 287 7.87 -11.74 -4.88
CA ASP A 287 7.57 -12.59 -6.01
C ASP A 287 8.53 -12.19 -7.13
N TRP A 288 9.51 -13.06 -7.42
CA TRP A 288 10.53 -12.81 -8.42
C TRP A 288 9.96 -12.79 -9.83
N GLU A 289 8.87 -13.52 -10.09
CA GLU A 289 8.16 -13.50 -11.38
C GLU A 289 7.48 -12.14 -11.60
N ALA A 290 7.06 -11.50 -10.51
CA ALA A 290 6.56 -10.13 -10.53
C ALA A 290 7.69 -9.06 -10.48
N GLY A 291 8.96 -9.48 -10.50
CA GLY A 291 10.11 -8.58 -10.51
C GLY A 291 10.14 -7.70 -9.25
N MET A 292 9.83 -8.29 -8.10
CA MET A 292 9.78 -7.56 -6.84
C MET A 292 11.15 -7.51 -6.16
N THR A 293 11.50 -6.36 -5.60
CA THR A 293 12.69 -6.18 -4.76
C THR A 293 12.32 -5.52 -3.44
N VAL A 294 13.02 -5.89 -2.37
CA VAL A 294 12.88 -5.29 -1.04
C VAL A 294 14.24 -4.85 -0.54
N GLU A 295 14.36 -3.57 -0.23
CA GLU A 295 15.58 -2.93 0.26
C GLU A 295 15.26 -1.95 1.38
N TRP A 296 16.27 -1.61 2.20
CA TRP A 296 16.18 -0.46 3.06
C TRP A 296 17.47 0.34 3.08
N GLU A 297 17.34 1.64 3.30
CA GLU A 297 18.41 2.61 3.43
C GLU A 297 18.41 3.17 4.85
N ALA A 298 19.58 3.24 5.48
CA ALA A 298 19.79 3.98 6.72
C ALA A 298 20.97 4.94 6.54
N ASP A 299 20.69 6.25 6.58
CA ASP A 299 21.66 7.33 6.37
C ASP A 299 22.56 7.13 5.14
N GLY A 300 21.97 6.82 3.98
CA GLY A 300 22.69 6.60 2.72
C GLY A 300 23.28 5.20 2.54
N ARG A 301 23.18 4.30 3.53
CA ARG A 301 23.64 2.91 3.42
C ARG A 301 22.49 2.01 3.02
N VAL A 302 22.54 1.46 1.81
CA VAL A 302 21.52 0.54 1.28
C VAL A 302 21.85 -0.90 1.63
N LEU A 303 20.86 -1.62 2.14
CA LEU A 303 20.91 -3.03 2.54
C LEU A 303 19.74 -3.78 1.88
N GLN A 304 19.97 -5.03 1.51
CA GLN A 304 18.94 -5.89 0.92
C GLN A 304 18.21 -6.70 1.99
N GLY A 305 16.89 -6.85 1.83
CA GLY A 305 16.04 -7.70 2.65
C GLY A 305 16.52 -9.15 2.72
N THR A 306 16.28 -9.81 3.86
CA THR A 306 16.42 -11.27 3.96
C THR A 306 15.15 -11.90 3.37
N MET A 307 15.24 -12.32 2.12
CA MET A 307 14.07 -12.69 1.32
C MET A 307 13.74 -14.20 1.42
N LYS A 308 12.46 -14.57 1.57
CA LYS A 308 11.98 -15.97 1.58
C LYS A 308 10.92 -16.16 0.49
N GLY A 309 11.29 -16.58 -0.73
CA GLY A 309 10.35 -16.59 -1.85
C GLY A 309 9.04 -17.37 -1.57
N ARG A 310 7.90 -16.77 -1.95
CA ARG A 310 6.53 -17.31 -1.74
C ARG A 310 6.28 -18.74 -2.24
N HIS A 311 7.12 -19.27 -3.12
CA HIS A 311 6.97 -20.63 -3.65
C HIS A 311 7.24 -21.73 -2.62
N ASN A 312 7.91 -21.43 -1.50
CA ASN A 312 8.29 -22.46 -0.53
C ASN A 312 7.14 -22.92 0.38
N GLU A 313 5.99 -22.25 0.40
CA GLU A 313 4.86 -22.65 1.27
C GLU A 313 3.77 -23.46 0.54
N ARG A 314 3.71 -23.43 -0.80
CA ARG A 314 2.73 -24.24 -1.56
C ARG A 314 3.17 -25.67 -1.85
N ALA A 315 4.44 -26.01 -1.62
CA ALA A 315 4.98 -27.35 -1.88
C ALA A 315 5.02 -28.25 -0.63
N SER A 316 4.45 -27.81 0.50
CA SER A 316 4.51 -28.52 1.79
C SER A 316 3.14 -28.82 2.41
N GLY A 317 2.05 -28.66 1.65
CA GLY A 317 0.69 -29.00 2.06
C GLY A 317 0.13 -30.16 1.24
#